data_AF-A0AAN7ZNT0-F1
#
_entry.id   AF-A0AAN7ZNT0-F1
#
_cell.length_a   1.000
_cell.length_b   1.000
_cell.length_c   1.000
_cell.angle_alpha   90.00
_cell.angle_beta   90.00
_cell.angle_gamma   90.00
#
_symmetry.space_group_name_H-M   'P 1'
#
loop_
_entity.id
_entity.type
_entity.pdbx_description
1 polymer ?
#
loop_
_entity_poly.entity_id
_entity_poly.type
_entity_poly.pdbx_seq_one_letter_code
_entity_poly.pdbx_strand_id
1 'polypeptide(L)'
;AYGACIYIKSISNNQLNGYSLTVNRFENCIPNSLVKIDKFNMTLDANCNIVPSGCMIITKGFTTSTVHYILSKRPLPTIEGNENVCSYLRDSKDMRISSVFQLPRQCPVLAGKMCGNPNKKISISQFRNKLSIFAGNLSLKMDFTHDNEASCIDLHFTLKKN
;
A
#
# COMPACT_ATOMS: atom_id res chain seq x y z
N ALA A 1 29.34 -3.62 2.93
CA ALA A 1 28.67 -2.36 2.52
C ALA A 1 27.29 -2.34 3.15
N TYR A 2 27.09 -1.50 4.17
CA TYR A 2 25.89 -1.45 4.99
C TYR A 2 24.84 -0.58 4.30
N GLY A 3 23.82 -1.20 3.71
CA GLY A 3 22.67 -0.48 3.13
C GLY A 3 21.64 -0.19 4.21
N ALA A 4 21.48 1.09 4.56
CA ALA A 4 20.57 1.54 5.60
C ALA A 4 19.10 1.17 5.28
N CYS A 5 18.52 0.29 6.08
CA CYS A 5 17.08 0.02 6.11
C CYS A 5 16.36 1.26 6.66
N ILE A 6 15.58 1.96 5.83
CA ILE A 6 14.80 3.10 6.29
C ILE A 6 13.52 2.56 6.93
N TYR A 7 13.53 2.46 8.27
CA TYR A 7 12.34 2.18 9.06
C TYR A 7 11.44 3.41 9.11
N ILE A 8 10.34 3.41 8.38
CA ILE A 8 9.30 4.45 8.48
C ILE A 8 8.22 3.94 9.44
N LYS A 9 8.31 4.32 10.71
CA LYS A 9 7.26 4.09 11.70
C LYS A 9 6.22 5.20 11.55
N SER A 10 5.01 4.87 11.11
CA SER A 10 3.93 5.84 10.95
C SER A 10 2.81 5.49 11.93
N ILE A 11 2.61 6.38 12.92
CA ILE A 11 1.62 6.22 13.98
C ILE A 11 0.45 7.14 13.63
N SER A 12 -0.75 6.60 13.44
CA SER A 12 -1.98 7.39 13.35
C SER A 12 -2.77 7.25 14.65
N ASN A 13 -2.99 8.37 15.35
CA ASN A 13 -3.60 8.42 16.69
C ASN A 13 -5.11 8.71 16.68
N ASN A 14 -5.78 8.58 15.54
CA ASN A 14 -7.19 8.93 15.42
C ASN A 14 -8.08 7.69 15.42
N GLN A 15 -9.06 7.72 16.33
CA GLN A 15 -9.85 6.56 16.74
C GLN A 15 -11.16 6.50 15.95
N LEU A 16 -11.47 5.33 15.38
CA LEU A 16 -12.79 5.05 14.81
C LEU A 16 -13.46 3.92 15.59
N ASN A 17 -14.53 4.22 16.34
CA ASN A 17 -15.20 3.22 17.19
C ASN A 17 -14.24 2.49 18.14
N GLY A 18 -13.23 3.21 18.65
CA GLY A 18 -12.17 2.61 19.45
C GLY A 18 -11.11 1.88 18.63
N TYR A 19 -11.15 1.83 17.30
CA TYR A 19 -10.08 1.20 16.50
C TYR A 19 -8.99 2.19 16.09
N SER A 20 -7.73 1.74 16.14
CA SER A 20 -6.54 2.45 15.67
C SER A 20 -5.82 1.63 14.59
N LEU A 21 -5.40 2.30 13.50
CA LEU A 21 -4.57 1.73 12.44
C LEU A 21 -3.13 2.22 12.59
N THR A 22 -2.19 1.29 12.68
CA THR A 22 -0.76 1.59 12.80
C THR A 22 -0.01 0.93 11.65
N VAL A 23 0.81 1.69 10.92
CA VAL A 23 1.77 1.12 9.97
C VAL A 23 3.04 0.80 10.77
N ASN A 24 3.24 -0.48 11.04
CA ASN A 24 4.36 -0.95 11.84
C ASN A 24 5.67 -0.95 11.05
N ARG A 25 5.57 -1.32 9.77
CA ARG A 25 6.70 -1.41 8.85
C ARG A 25 6.22 -1.12 7.44
N PHE A 26 7.01 -0.37 6.70
CA PHE A 26 6.85 -0.19 5.27
C PHE A 26 8.24 -0.01 4.67
N GLU A 27 8.68 -0.88 3.78
CA GLU A 27 10.02 -0.81 3.19
C GLU A 27 10.09 -1.34 1.76
N ASN A 28 11.10 -0.86 1.03
CA ASN A 28 11.53 -1.51 -0.21
C ASN A 28 12.46 -2.66 0.17
N CYS A 29 12.08 -3.89 -0.13
CA CYS A 29 12.84 -5.08 0.28
C CYS A 29 13.99 -5.44 -0.68
N ILE A 30 14.23 -4.62 -1.72
CA ILE A 30 15.42 -4.69 -2.58
C ILE A 30 16.07 -3.29 -2.76
N PRO A 31 17.41 -3.19 -2.88
CA PRO A 31 18.11 -1.89 -2.95
C PRO A 31 17.79 -1.08 -4.22
N ASN A 32 17.71 -1.77 -5.36
CA ASN A 32 17.54 -1.19 -6.69
C ASN A 32 16.10 -1.35 -7.20
N SER A 33 15.13 -1.17 -6.31
CA SER A 33 13.71 -1.24 -6.66
C SER A 33 13.35 -0.16 -7.69
N LEU A 34 12.78 -0.55 -8.83
CA LEU A 34 12.31 0.36 -9.88
C LEU A 34 11.27 1.37 -9.36
N VAL A 35 10.30 0.83 -8.61
CA VAL A 35 9.28 1.56 -7.88
C VAL A 35 9.70 1.63 -6.42
N LYS A 36 9.80 2.84 -5.88
CA LYS A 36 10.11 3.12 -4.48
C LYS A 36 8.98 3.91 -3.87
N ILE A 37 8.76 3.77 -2.57
CA ILE A 37 7.87 4.66 -1.84
C ILE A 37 8.67 5.44 -0.79
N ASP A 38 8.46 6.74 -0.78
CA ASP A 38 9.09 7.76 0.05
C ASP A 38 8.08 8.29 1.08
N LYS A 39 8.42 8.25 2.37
CA LYS A 39 7.63 8.82 3.47
C LYS A 39 6.16 8.35 3.51
N PHE A 40 5.92 7.06 3.32
CA PHE A 40 4.58 6.49 3.40
C PHE A 40 3.98 6.64 4.81
N ASN A 41 2.74 7.14 4.88
CA ASN A 41 1.95 7.13 6.10
C ASN A 41 0.47 7.07 5.74
N MET A 42 -0.31 6.34 6.52
CA MET A 42 -1.77 6.29 6.42
C MET A 42 -2.36 6.71 7.75
N THR A 43 -3.24 7.71 7.72
CA THR A 43 -3.98 8.13 8.90
C THR A 43 -5.48 7.95 8.70
N LEU A 44 -6.19 7.72 9.80
CA LEU A 44 -7.63 7.73 9.82
C LEU A 44 -8.11 9.10 10.31
N ASP A 45 -9.08 9.72 9.66
CA ASP A 45 -9.71 10.93 10.19
C ASP A 45 -10.97 10.62 11.02
N ALA A 46 -11.49 11.63 11.71
CA ALA A 46 -12.69 11.50 12.55
C ALA A 46 -13.95 11.08 11.76
N ASN A 47 -13.93 11.23 10.43
CA ASN A 47 -15.04 10.91 9.53
C ASN A 47 -14.88 9.53 8.89
N CYS A 48 -14.07 8.65 9.49
CA CYS A 48 -13.81 7.29 8.98
C CYS A 48 -13.11 7.28 7.61
N ASN A 49 -12.32 8.30 7.29
CA ASN A 49 -11.60 8.32 6.02
C ASN A 49 -10.13 7.97 6.20
N ILE A 50 -9.62 7.10 5.33
CA ILE A 50 -8.19 6.86 5.18
C ILE A 50 -7.61 8.02 4.37
N VAL A 51 -6.60 8.67 4.95
CA VAL A 51 -5.83 9.75 4.36
C VAL A 51 -4.40 9.24 4.15
N PRO A 52 -4.04 8.82 2.92
CA PRO A 52 -2.67 8.46 2.63
C PRO A 52 -1.79 9.69 2.43
N SER A 53 -0.53 9.54 2.79
CA SER A 53 0.54 10.50 2.56
C SER A 53 1.83 9.76 2.22
N GLY A 54 2.76 10.47 1.60
CA GLY A 54 3.96 9.89 0.99
C GLY A 54 3.91 9.92 -0.53
N CYS A 55 4.98 9.48 -1.15
CA CYS A 55 5.13 9.52 -2.60
C CYS A 55 5.71 8.23 -3.15
N MET A 56 5.11 7.74 -4.23
CA MET A 56 5.70 6.73 -5.09
C MET A 56 6.69 7.40 -6.05
N ILE A 57 7.86 6.81 -6.20
CA ILE A 57 8.92 7.23 -7.11
C ILE A 57 9.18 6.08 -8.08
N ILE A 58 8.94 6.33 -9.35
CA ILE A 58 9.23 5.43 -10.46
C ILE A 58 10.50 5.93 -11.11
N THR A 59 11.59 5.20 -10.93
CA THR A 59 12.92 5.64 -11.39
C THR A 59 13.06 5.57 -12.90
N LYS A 60 12.35 4.65 -13.55
CA LYS A 60 12.31 4.44 -15.00
C LYS A 60 10.95 3.89 -15.40
N GLY A 61 10.47 4.32 -16.57
CA GLY A 61 9.17 3.87 -17.07
C GLY A 61 9.17 2.38 -17.42
N PHE A 62 7.99 1.77 -17.38
CA PHE A 62 7.79 0.36 -17.70
C PHE A 62 6.48 0.15 -18.47
N THR A 63 6.45 -0.89 -19.30
CA THR A 63 5.29 -1.22 -20.15
C THR A 63 4.48 -2.39 -19.60
N THR A 64 5.13 -3.30 -18.89
CA THR A 64 4.53 -4.48 -18.26
C THR A 64 4.88 -4.52 -16.79
N SER A 65 3.97 -5.08 -15.99
CA SER A 65 4.21 -5.30 -14.57
C SER A 65 3.34 -6.44 -14.08
N THR A 66 3.97 -7.45 -13.47
CA THR A 66 3.31 -8.53 -12.73
C THR A 66 3.68 -8.43 -11.26
N VAL A 67 2.78 -8.86 -10.39
CA VAL A 67 3.00 -8.88 -8.95
C VAL A 67 2.74 -10.28 -8.41
N HIS A 68 3.68 -10.78 -7.64
CA HIS A 68 3.50 -11.88 -6.74
C HIS A 68 3.22 -11.31 -5.35
N TYR A 69 2.08 -11.64 -4.74
CA TYR A 69 1.72 -11.14 -3.42
C TYR A 69 1.56 -12.25 -2.41
N ILE A 70 1.96 -11.98 -1.17
CA ILE A 70 1.78 -12.86 -0.02
C ILE A 70 1.13 -12.03 1.09
N LEU A 71 -0.10 -12.39 1.44
CA LEU A 71 -0.90 -11.76 2.48
C LEU A 71 -1.04 -12.72 3.66
N SER A 72 -0.55 -12.32 4.83
CA SER A 72 -0.64 -13.15 6.04
C SER A 72 -1.37 -12.43 7.16
N LYS A 73 -2.39 -13.09 7.71
CA LYS A 73 -3.16 -12.63 8.85
C LYS A 73 -3.46 -13.78 9.79
N ARG A 74 -2.75 -13.91 10.92
CA ARG A 74 -3.10 -14.96 11.89
C ARG A 74 -4.47 -14.68 12.53
N PRO A 75 -5.29 -15.70 12.81
CA PRO A 75 -5.06 -17.14 12.58
C PRO A 75 -5.49 -17.64 11.18
N LEU A 76 -5.87 -16.76 10.26
CA LEU A 76 -6.27 -17.13 8.90
C LEU A 76 -5.07 -17.69 8.11
N PRO A 77 -5.33 -18.61 7.16
CA PRO A 77 -4.30 -19.09 6.26
C PRO A 77 -3.72 -17.94 5.43
N THR A 78 -2.45 -18.06 5.09
CA THR A 78 -1.78 -17.15 4.16
C THR A 78 -2.45 -17.25 2.79
N ILE A 79 -2.70 -16.10 2.17
CA ILE A 79 -3.21 -15.98 0.81
C ILE A 79 -2.05 -15.53 -0.06
N GLU A 80 -1.81 -16.25 -1.16
CA GLU A 80 -0.74 -15.96 -2.11
C GLU A 80 -1.31 -16.01 -3.53
N GLY A 81 -0.79 -15.16 -4.41
CA GLY A 81 -1.25 -15.12 -5.79
C GLY A 81 -0.33 -14.33 -6.71
N ASN A 82 -0.61 -14.45 -8.00
CA ASN A 82 0.07 -13.69 -9.05
C ASN A 82 -0.95 -12.92 -9.86
N GLU A 83 -0.70 -11.64 -10.10
CA GLU A 83 -1.60 -10.76 -10.85
C GLU A 83 -0.84 -9.95 -11.89
N ASN A 84 -1.49 -9.64 -13.01
CA ASN A 84 -0.99 -8.66 -13.96
C ASN A 84 -1.44 -7.27 -13.51
N VAL A 85 -0.49 -6.46 -13.04
CA VAL A 85 -0.76 -5.11 -12.52
C VAL A 85 -1.33 -4.22 -13.63
N CYS A 86 -0.80 -4.30 -14.85
CA CYS A 86 -1.30 -3.49 -15.97
C CYS A 86 -2.76 -3.83 -16.33
N SER A 87 -3.14 -5.11 -16.31
CA SER A 87 -4.53 -5.54 -16.49
C SER A 87 -5.40 -5.06 -15.33
N TYR A 88 -4.94 -5.21 -14.09
CA TYR A 88 -5.66 -4.71 -12.91
C TYR A 88 -5.92 -3.19 -13.00
N LEU A 89 -4.93 -2.40 -13.42
CA LEU A 89 -5.07 -0.95 -13.56
C LEU A 89 -6.16 -0.59 -14.59
N ARG A 90 -6.17 -1.29 -15.74
CA ARG A 90 -7.17 -1.11 -16.81
C ARG A 90 -8.57 -1.54 -16.36
N ASP A 91 -8.67 -2.68 -15.68
CA ASP A 91 -9.94 -3.35 -15.41
C ASP A 91 -10.54 -2.97 -14.04
N SER A 92 -9.78 -2.26 -13.18
CA SER A 92 -10.26 -1.80 -11.87
C SER A 92 -11.44 -0.82 -12.00
N LYS A 93 -12.65 -1.37 -12.04
CA LYS A 93 -13.91 -0.62 -11.92
C LYS A 93 -13.99 0.14 -10.59
N ASP A 94 -13.29 -0.33 -9.56
CA ASP A 94 -13.23 0.29 -8.25
C ASP A 94 -12.03 1.25 -8.14
N MET A 95 -12.10 2.35 -8.89
CA MET A 95 -11.07 3.40 -8.98
C MET A 95 -10.76 4.12 -7.65
N ARG A 96 -11.39 3.72 -6.54
CA ARG A 96 -11.33 4.43 -5.25
C ARG A 96 -9.95 4.34 -4.60
N ILE A 97 -9.28 3.20 -4.70
CA ILE A 97 -7.92 3.03 -4.15
C ILE A 97 -6.87 3.68 -5.07
N SER A 98 -6.95 3.43 -6.38
CA SER A 98 -6.01 3.99 -7.36
C SER A 98 -6.07 5.52 -7.45
N SER A 99 -7.26 6.11 -7.34
CA SER A 99 -7.43 7.57 -7.38
C SER A 99 -6.86 8.33 -6.17
N VAL A 100 -6.74 7.66 -5.02
CA VAL A 100 -6.34 8.26 -3.75
C VAL A 100 -4.82 8.22 -3.57
N PHE A 101 -4.19 7.12 -3.98
CA PHE A 101 -2.73 7.03 -4.07
C PHE A 101 -2.15 7.65 -5.35
N GLN A 102 -3.01 8.22 -6.21
CA GLN A 102 -2.63 8.74 -7.54
C GLN A 102 -1.84 7.71 -8.35
N LEU A 103 -2.22 6.44 -8.23
CA LEU A 103 -1.56 5.37 -8.97
C LEU A 103 -1.81 5.55 -10.48
N PRO A 104 -0.86 5.11 -11.32
CA PRO A 104 -1.08 5.07 -12.76
C PRO A 104 -2.37 4.32 -13.08
N ARG A 105 -3.15 4.80 -14.05
CA ARG A 105 -4.43 4.17 -14.42
C ARG A 105 -4.31 3.15 -15.55
N GLN A 106 -3.18 3.15 -16.23
CA GLN A 106 -2.88 2.24 -17.32
C GLN A 106 -1.37 2.17 -17.51
N CYS A 107 -0.93 1.08 -18.12
CA CYS A 107 0.40 0.99 -18.70
C CYS A 107 0.38 1.56 -20.14
N PRO A 108 1.51 2.04 -20.68
CA PRO A 108 2.81 2.15 -20.03
C PRO A 108 2.85 3.24 -18.95
N VAL A 109 3.65 2.98 -17.91
CA VAL A 109 3.85 3.90 -16.79
C VAL A 109 5.13 4.68 -17.00
N LEU A 110 5.06 6.00 -16.85
CA LEU A 110 6.21 6.89 -17.02
C LEU A 110 7.03 7.00 -15.73
N ALA A 111 8.32 7.28 -15.88
CA ALA A 111 9.17 7.67 -14.76
C ALA A 111 8.63 8.97 -14.12
N GLY A 112 8.71 9.05 -12.80
CA GLY A 112 8.23 10.23 -12.09
C GLY A 112 7.96 9.99 -10.61
N LYS A 113 7.59 11.08 -9.93
CA LYS A 113 7.20 11.07 -8.52
C LYS A 113 5.70 11.38 -8.43
N MET A 114 4.93 10.46 -7.85
CA MET A 114 3.50 10.58 -7.62
C MET A 114 3.24 10.58 -6.11
N CYS A 115 2.74 11.69 -5.59
CA CYS A 115 2.45 11.82 -4.15
C CYS A 115 0.98 11.54 -3.86
N GLY A 116 0.66 11.00 -2.68
CA GLY A 116 -0.72 10.93 -2.21
C GLY A 116 -1.35 12.33 -2.16
N ASN A 117 -2.59 12.45 -2.62
CA ASN A 117 -3.30 13.72 -2.55
C ASN A 117 -4.02 13.82 -1.19
N PRO A 118 -3.63 14.73 -0.29
CA PRO A 118 -4.26 14.83 1.04
C PRO A 118 -5.76 15.22 0.97
N ASN A 119 -6.20 15.80 -0.15
CA ASN A 119 -7.60 16.15 -0.38
C ASN A 119 -8.43 14.97 -0.90
N LYS A 120 -7.80 13.86 -1.29
CA LYS A 120 -8.48 12.64 -1.72
C LYS A 120 -8.42 11.60 -0.60
N LYS A 121 -9.58 11.34 0.00
CA LYS A 121 -9.72 10.42 1.13
C LYS A 121 -10.60 9.23 0.74
N ILE A 122 -10.32 8.06 1.32
CA ILE A 122 -11.16 6.86 1.12
C ILE A 122 -12.07 6.71 2.33
N SER A 123 -13.37 6.84 2.14
CA SER A 123 -14.31 6.51 3.21
C SER A 123 -14.39 4.99 3.38
N ILE A 124 -14.09 4.52 4.59
CA ILE A 124 -14.27 3.12 4.98
C ILE A 124 -15.51 2.94 5.88
N SER A 125 -16.40 3.93 5.89
CA SER A 125 -17.65 3.93 6.66
C SER A 125 -18.49 2.67 6.44
N GLN A 126 -18.56 2.17 5.21
CA GLN A 126 -19.26 0.92 4.87
C GLN A 126 -18.69 -0.32 5.56
N PHE A 127 -17.43 -0.28 6.00
CA PHE A 127 -16.76 -1.37 6.72
C PHE A 127 -16.74 -1.16 8.23
N ARG A 128 -17.30 -0.06 8.76
CA ARG A 128 -17.28 0.31 10.18
C ARG A 128 -17.76 -0.82 11.10
N ASN A 129 -18.79 -1.55 10.71
CA ASN A 129 -19.35 -2.66 11.48
C ASN A 129 -18.60 -3.99 11.29
N LYS A 130 -17.64 -4.04 10.37
CA LYS A 130 -16.80 -5.22 10.05
C LYS A 130 -15.36 -5.07 10.53
N LEU A 131 -14.97 -3.92 11.10
CA LEU A 131 -13.60 -3.65 11.56
C LEU A 131 -13.10 -4.65 12.59
N SER A 132 -14.00 -5.21 13.42
CA SER A 132 -13.67 -6.27 14.37
C SER A 132 -13.09 -7.53 13.71
N ILE A 133 -13.59 -7.89 12.52
CA ILE A 133 -13.08 -9.02 11.71
C ILE A 133 -11.68 -8.70 11.18
N PHE A 134 -11.44 -7.42 10.86
CA PHE A 134 -10.16 -6.95 10.34
C PHE A 134 -9.12 -6.64 11.42
N ALA A 135 -9.50 -6.69 12.71
CA ALA A 135 -8.58 -6.48 13.83
C ALA A 135 -7.44 -7.52 13.83
N GLY A 136 -6.28 -7.10 14.33
CA GLY A 136 -5.05 -7.89 14.39
C GLY A 136 -3.95 -7.35 13.49
N ASN A 137 -2.89 -8.15 13.37
CA ASN A 137 -1.71 -7.83 12.57
C ASN A 137 -1.89 -8.39 11.15
N LEU A 138 -1.58 -7.57 10.15
CA LEU A 138 -1.51 -7.96 8.75
C LEU A 138 -0.09 -7.72 8.23
N SER A 139 0.43 -8.67 7.47
CA SER A 139 1.62 -8.49 6.65
C SER A 139 1.27 -8.72 5.19
N LEU A 140 1.75 -7.85 4.32
CA LEU A 140 1.62 -7.92 2.87
C LEU A 140 3.01 -7.74 2.28
N LYS A 141 3.52 -8.79 1.62
CA LYS A 141 4.71 -8.73 0.80
C LYS A 141 4.30 -8.75 -0.66
N MET A 142 4.89 -7.89 -1.47
CA MET A 142 4.65 -7.81 -2.91
C MET A 142 5.97 -7.73 -3.66
N ASP A 143 6.20 -8.72 -4.51
CA ASP A 143 7.35 -8.84 -5.39
C ASP A 143 6.88 -8.53 -6.83
N PHE A 144 7.31 -7.40 -7.37
CA PHE A 144 6.93 -6.94 -8.70
C PHE A 144 8.03 -7.27 -9.72
N THR A 145 7.62 -7.82 -10.85
CA THR A 145 8.47 -7.96 -12.04
C THR A 145 7.95 -7.01 -13.10
N HIS A 146 8.79 -6.07 -13.50
CA HIS A 146 8.57 -5.18 -14.63
C HIS A 146 9.40 -5.66 -15.81
N ASP A 147 9.29 -4.98 -16.97
CA ASP A 147 9.95 -5.34 -18.24
C ASP A 147 11.27 -6.13 -18.11
N ASN A 148 12.31 -5.54 -17.47
CA ASN A 148 13.59 -6.20 -17.15
C ASN A 148 14.11 -5.83 -15.74
N GLU A 149 13.25 -5.29 -14.88
CA GLU A 149 13.63 -4.74 -13.58
C GLU A 149 12.64 -5.20 -12.51
N ALA A 150 13.06 -5.19 -11.25
CA ALA A 150 12.24 -5.67 -10.14
C ALA A 150 11.85 -4.55 -9.19
N SER A 151 10.78 -4.75 -8.43
CA SER A 151 10.47 -3.96 -7.24
C SER A 151 9.98 -4.86 -6.14
N CYS A 152 10.18 -4.46 -4.89
CA CYS A 152 9.80 -5.27 -3.74
C CYS A 152 9.27 -4.34 -2.65
N ILE A 153 8.06 -4.61 -2.16
CA ILE A 153 7.43 -3.86 -1.07
C ILE A 153 7.05 -4.83 0.04
N ASP A 154 7.47 -4.53 1.26
CA ASP A 154 7.04 -5.24 2.47
C ASP A 154 6.31 -4.26 3.40
N LEU A 155 5.05 -4.58 3.71
CA LEU A 155 4.15 -3.76 4.50
C LEU A 155 3.61 -4.58 5.68
N HIS A 156 3.74 -4.04 6.88
CA HIS A 156 3.11 -4.54 8.08
C HIS A 156 2.25 -3.47 8.73
N PHE A 157 1.01 -3.81 9.05
CA PHE A 157 0.13 -2.92 9.79
C PHE A 157 -0.69 -3.67 10.83
N THR A 158 -1.15 -2.93 11.82
CA THR A 158 -2.02 -3.44 12.89
C THR A 158 -3.29 -2.61 12.93
N LEU A 159 -4.43 -3.29 12.92
CA LEU A 159 -5.70 -2.70 13.31
C LEU A 159 -6.03 -3.18 14.73
N LYS A 160 -6.01 -2.29 15.71
CA LYS A 160 -6.25 -2.64 17.12
C LYS A 160 -7.53 -1.98 17.62
N LYS A 161 -8.30 -2.71 18.44
CA LYS A 161 -9.36 -2.13 19.28
C LYS A 161 -8.74 -1.59 20.57
N ASN A 162 -9.01 -0.34 20.88
CA ASN A 162 -8.65 0.39 22.09
C ASN A 162 -9.70 0.14 23.17
#